data_AF-X1V5X1-F1
#
_entry.id   AF-X1V5X1-F1
#
_cell.length_a   1.000
_cell.length_b   1.000
_cell.length_c   1.000
_cell.angle_alpha   90.00
_cell.angle_beta   90.00
_cell.angle_gamma   90.00
#
_symmetry.space_group_name_H-M   'P 1'
#
loop_
_entity.id
_entity.type
_entity.pdbx_description
1 polymer ?
#
loop_
_entity_poly.entity_id
_entity_poly.type
_entity_poly.pdbx_seq_one_letter_code
_entity_poly.pdbx_strand_id
1 'polypeptide(L)'
;ACYGFPTRSMNLRQCFLLIERLRIAEQHGVQYQGLTYTKDLATTTGEAARRESLMDAYDILGVSPDDPIDLIKDIFRRKSMHYHPDKGGTDEKFKRLNKAYELIMKSRGEK
;
A
#
# COMPACT_ATOMS: atom_id res chain seq x y z
N ALA A 1 0.10 27.15 -18.19
CA ALA A 1 -1.15 26.57 -17.68
C ALA A 1 -1.63 27.41 -16.50
N CYS A 2 -2.81 28.02 -16.57
CA CYS A 2 -3.27 29.06 -15.62
C CYS A 2 -3.58 28.56 -14.19
N TYR A 3 -3.33 27.29 -13.89
CA TYR A 3 -3.68 26.65 -12.62
C TYR A 3 -2.46 26.13 -11.83
N GLY A 4 -1.23 26.34 -12.33
CA GLY A 4 0.00 25.92 -11.65
C GLY A 4 0.63 27.06 -10.88
N PHE A 5 0.86 26.89 -9.58
CA PHE A 5 1.61 27.85 -8.77
C PHE A 5 3.12 27.55 -8.80
N PRO A 6 3.98 28.56 -8.59
CA PRO A 6 5.44 28.44 -8.77
C PRO A 6 6.11 27.39 -7.88
N THR A 7 5.51 27.04 -6.75
CA THR A 7 6.09 26.09 -5.78
C THR A 7 5.07 25.06 -5.31
N ARG A 8 5.58 23.89 -4.89
CA ARG A 8 4.77 22.82 -4.29
C ARG A 8 4.01 23.32 -3.06
N SER A 9 4.64 24.13 -2.20
CA SER A 9 4.00 24.68 -1.01
C SER A 9 2.84 25.62 -1.35
N MET A 10 2.98 26.44 -2.40
CA MET A 10 1.89 27.30 -2.88
C MET A 10 0.74 26.48 -3.50
N ASN A 11 1.05 25.44 -4.28
CA ASN A 11 0.02 24.53 -4.80
C ASN A 11 -0.77 23.88 -3.66
N LEU A 12 -0.09 23.36 -2.62
CA LEU A 12 -0.74 22.76 -1.46
C LEU A 12 -1.61 23.76 -0.68
N ARG A 13 -1.10 24.98 -0.46
CA ARG A 13 -1.87 26.06 0.17
C ARG A 13 -3.13 26.38 -0.63
N GLN A 14 -3.04 26.45 -1.96
CA GLN A 14 -4.21 26.73 -2.79
C GLN A 14 -5.23 25.60 -2.74
N CYS A 15 -4.79 24.34 -2.78
CA CYS A 15 -5.68 23.19 -2.61
C CYS A 15 -6.41 23.25 -1.26
N PHE A 16 -5.70 23.57 -0.18
CA PHE A 16 -6.29 23.73 1.15
C PHE A 16 -7.37 24.82 1.18
N LEU A 17 -7.07 26.01 0.67
CA LEU A 17 -8.01 27.14 0.65
C LEU A 17 -9.25 26.84 -0.20
N LEU A 18 -9.09 26.09 -1.30
CA LEU A 18 -10.22 25.65 -2.13
C LEU A 18 -11.13 24.71 -1.34
N ILE A 19 -10.57 23.69 -0.68
CA ILE A 19 -11.33 22.75 0.16
C ILE A 19 -12.07 23.48 1.29
N GLU A 20 -11.41 24.43 1.94
CA GLU A 20 -12.02 25.24 3.01
C GLU A 20 -13.20 26.07 2.50
N ARG A 21 -13.06 26.75 1.35
CA ARG A 21 -14.14 27.51 0.72
C ARG A 21 -15.33 26.64 0.33
N LEU A 22 -15.06 25.45 -0.20
CA LEU A 22 -16.11 24.50 -0.57
C LEU A 22 -16.89 24.03 0.66
N ARG A 23 -16.20 23.73 1.77
CA ARG A 23 -16.83 23.34 3.04
C ARG A 23 -17.72 24.45 3.60
N ILE A 24 -17.24 25.69 3.58
CA ILE A 24 -18.03 26.85 4.04
C ILE A 24 -19.28 27.02 3.16
N ALA A 25 -19.13 26.94 1.84
CA ALA A 25 -20.24 27.05 0.90
C ALA A 25 -21.30 25.94 1.10
N GLU A 26 -20.90 24.70 1.37
CA GLU A 26 -21.81 23.62 1.75
C GLU A 26 -22.59 23.93 3.04
N GLN A 27 -21.94 24.47 4.08
CA GLN A 27 -22.62 24.88 5.32
C GLN A 27 -23.67 25.97 5.09
N HIS A 28 -23.50 26.78 4.05
CA HIS A 28 -24.45 27.80 3.62
C HIS A 28 -25.45 27.30 2.57
N GLY A 29 -25.52 25.98 2.32
CA GLY A 29 -26.50 25.37 1.43
C GLY A 29 -26.19 25.50 -0.06
N VAL A 30 -24.98 25.92 -0.43
CA VAL A 30 -24.55 26.01 -1.83
C VAL A 30 -24.09 24.62 -2.30
N GLN A 31 -24.83 24.03 -3.24
CA GLN A 31 -24.47 22.75 -3.85
C GLN A 31 -23.76 22.98 -5.20
N TYR A 32 -22.51 22.55 -5.31
CA TYR A 32 -21.76 22.60 -6.57
C TYR A 32 -22.08 21.38 -7.43
N GLN A 33 -22.66 21.60 -8.61
CA GLN A 33 -22.83 20.53 -9.61
C GLN A 33 -21.46 20.04 -10.08
N GLY A 34 -21.21 18.73 -9.96
CA GLY A 34 -20.00 18.07 -10.44
C GLY A 34 -18.86 17.92 -9.42
N LEU A 35 -19.03 18.38 -8.18
CA LEU A 35 -18.00 18.25 -7.13
C LEU A 35 -18.33 17.24 -6.03
N THR A 36 -19.59 16.81 -5.93
CA THR A 36 -20.10 15.89 -4.90
C THR A 36 -19.79 14.42 -5.15
N TYR A 37 -18.88 14.09 -6.07
CA TYR A 37 -18.50 12.70 -6.36
C TYR A 37 -16.99 12.47 -6.35
N THR A 38 -16.33 12.72 -5.21
CA THR A 38 -14.93 12.32 -5.02
C THR A 38 -14.65 11.72 -3.65
N LYS A 39 -15.68 11.25 -2.92
CA LYS A 39 -15.43 10.34 -1.79
C LYS A 39 -15.01 8.96 -2.27
N ASP A 40 -15.51 8.54 -3.44
CA ASP A 40 -15.19 7.26 -4.07
C ASP A 40 -13.94 7.29 -4.98
N LEU A 41 -13.40 8.48 -5.31
CA LEU A 41 -12.20 8.60 -6.16
C LEU A 41 -10.90 8.63 -5.33
N ALA A 42 -10.99 8.98 -4.05
CA ALA A 42 -9.84 9.03 -3.13
C ALA A 42 -9.57 7.68 -2.43
N THR A 43 -10.40 6.67 -2.67
CA THR A 43 -10.05 5.30 -2.35
C THR A 43 -9.18 4.77 -3.48
N THR A 44 -7.88 4.82 -3.25
CA THR A 44 -6.91 3.97 -3.92
C THR A 44 -7.18 2.50 -3.54
N THR A 45 -8.36 1.96 -3.90
CA THR A 45 -8.82 0.62 -3.50
C THR A 45 -7.78 -0.45 -3.83
N GLY A 46 -7.04 -0.26 -4.93
CA GLY A 46 -5.92 -1.11 -5.31
C GLY A 46 -4.62 -0.90 -4.52
N GLU A 47 -4.32 0.30 -4.02
CA GLU A 47 -3.07 0.56 -3.27
C GLU A 47 -3.21 0.20 -1.79
N ALA A 48 -4.37 0.48 -1.18
CA ALA A 48 -4.66 0.05 0.19
C ALA A 48 -4.64 -1.48 0.30
N ALA A 49 -5.35 -2.18 -0.60
CA ALA A 49 -5.35 -3.64 -0.65
C ALA A 49 -3.96 -4.23 -0.94
N ARG A 50 -3.17 -3.59 -1.82
CA ARG A 50 -1.78 -4.02 -2.08
C ARG A 50 -0.90 -3.85 -0.85
N ARG A 51 -1.07 -2.75 -0.10
CA ARG A 51 -0.33 -2.50 1.14
C ARG A 51 -0.70 -3.52 2.22
N GLU A 52 -1.99 -3.84 2.37
CA GLU A 52 -2.48 -4.88 3.27
C GLU A 52 -1.89 -6.25 2.93
N SER A 53 -1.97 -6.68 1.66
CA SER A 53 -1.38 -7.94 1.20
C SER A 53 0.15 -8.00 1.39
N LEU A 54 0.82 -6.84 1.35
CA LEU A 54 2.26 -6.75 1.60
C LEU A 54 2.58 -6.86 3.11
N MET A 55 1.78 -6.26 3.98
CA MET A 55 1.93 -6.42 5.43
C MET A 55 1.69 -7.89 5.84
N ASP A 56 0.65 -8.52 5.32
CA ASP A 56 0.39 -9.95 5.53
C ASP A 56 1.56 -10.82 5.07
N ALA A 57 2.23 -10.46 3.97
CA ALA A 57 3.41 -11.18 3.49
C ALA A 57 4.57 -11.10 4.50
N TYR A 58 4.82 -9.92 5.07
CA TYR A 58 5.82 -9.72 6.12
C TYR A 58 5.49 -10.55 7.38
N ASP A 59 4.21 -10.61 7.77
CA ASP A 59 3.75 -11.40 8.91
C ASP A 59 3.90 -12.91 8.69
N ILE A 60 3.61 -13.41 7.48
CA ILE A 60 3.82 -14.82 7.12
C ILE A 60 5.32 -15.19 7.23
N LEU A 61 6.21 -14.32 6.75
CA LEU A 61 7.65 -14.52 6.90
C LEU A 61 8.15 -14.21 8.32
N GLY A 62 7.37 -13.49 9.13
CA GLY A 62 7.74 -13.11 10.51
C GLY A 62 8.93 -12.16 10.54
N VAL A 63 8.99 -11.24 9.58
CA VAL A 63 10.07 -10.27 9.40
C VAL A 63 9.47 -8.86 9.30
N SER A 64 10.23 -7.86 9.72
CA SER A 64 9.83 -6.46 9.65
C SER A 64 9.98 -5.91 8.23
N PRO A 65 9.13 -4.96 7.81
CA PRO A 65 9.35 -4.21 6.57
C PRO A 65 10.65 -3.40 6.55
N ASP A 66 11.32 -3.21 7.68
CA ASP A 66 12.63 -2.55 7.79
C ASP A 66 13.83 -3.53 7.74
N ASP A 67 13.58 -4.84 7.86
CA ASP A 67 14.64 -5.84 7.93
C ASP A 67 15.47 -5.90 6.63
N PRO A 68 16.77 -6.25 6.68
CA PRO A 68 17.59 -6.36 5.48
C PRO A 68 17.15 -7.54 4.60
N ILE A 69 17.35 -7.41 3.28
CA ILE A 69 16.94 -8.43 2.29
C ILE A 69 17.62 -9.79 2.57
N ASP A 70 18.87 -9.76 3.01
CA ASP A 70 19.63 -10.97 3.33
C ASP A 70 19.00 -11.76 4.48
N LEU A 71 18.45 -11.07 5.48
CA LEU A 71 17.73 -11.70 6.58
C LEU A 71 16.42 -12.34 6.09
N ILE A 72 15.70 -11.66 5.20
CA ILE A 72 14.46 -12.17 4.61
C ILE A 72 14.74 -13.46 3.80
N LYS A 73 15.82 -13.48 3.01
CA LYS A 73 16.27 -14.66 2.25
C LYS A 73 16.65 -15.83 3.17
N ASP A 74 17.37 -15.56 4.26
CA ASP A 74 17.76 -16.59 5.23
C ASP A 74 16.55 -17.19 5.97
N ILE A 75 15.64 -16.34 6.46
CA ILE A 75 14.40 -16.77 7.13
C ILE A 75 13.54 -17.61 6.20
N PHE A 76 13.40 -17.19 4.93
CA PHE A 76 12.68 -17.95 3.92
C PHE A 76 13.29 -19.34 3.73
N ARG A 77 14.62 -19.45 3.60
CA ARG A 77 15.31 -20.74 3.43
C ARG A 77 15.06 -21.67 4.62
N ARG A 78 15.15 -21.15 5.84
CA ARG A 78 14.88 -21.91 7.07
C ARG A 78 13.43 -22.39 7.16
N LYS A 79 12.46 -21.50 6.90
CA LYS A 79 11.02 -21.85 6.91
C LYS A 79 10.66 -22.82 5.78
N SER A 80 11.25 -22.65 4.61
CA SER A 80 11.03 -23.52 3.44
C SER A 80 11.46 -24.96 3.71
N MET A 81 12.62 -25.16 4.36
CA MET A 81 13.07 -26.49 4.78
C MET A 81 12.16 -27.14 5.83
N HIS A 82 11.50 -26.34 6.68
CA HIS A 82 10.59 -26.83 7.71
C HIS A 82 9.21 -27.22 7.14
N TYR A 83 8.68 -26.44 6.20
CA TYR A 83 7.38 -26.68 5.58
C TYR A 83 7.46 -27.50 4.28
N HIS A 84 8.61 -28.09 3.97
CA HIS A 84 8.80 -28.85 2.74
C HIS A 84 7.86 -30.08 2.70
N PRO A 85 7.12 -30.31 1.59
CA PRO A 85 6.17 -31.42 1.48
C PRO A 85 6.84 -32.79 1.69
N ASP A 86 8.05 -32.99 1.18
CA ASP A 86 8.81 -34.25 1.35
C ASP A 86 9.22 -34.53 2.79
N LYS A 87 9.21 -33.53 3.68
CA LYS A 87 9.57 -33.68 5.10
C LYS A 87 8.35 -33.72 6.02
N GLY A 88 7.15 -33.91 5.46
CA GLY A 88 5.89 -33.97 6.20
C GLY A 88 5.25 -32.59 6.46
N GLY A 89 5.69 -31.55 5.75
CA GLY A 89 5.04 -30.24 5.77
C GLY A 89 3.75 -30.20 4.96
N THR A 90 2.89 -29.20 5.22
CA THR A 90 1.67 -29.00 4.43
C THR A 90 1.94 -28.13 3.20
N ASP A 91 1.57 -28.64 2.02
CA ASP A 91 1.72 -27.95 0.72
C ASP A 91 1.10 -26.54 0.71
N GLU A 92 -0.01 -26.34 1.42
CA GLU A 92 -0.66 -25.04 1.53
C GLU A 92 0.22 -23.99 2.23
N LYS A 93 0.92 -24.36 3.31
CA LYS A 93 1.80 -23.44 4.05
C LYS A 93 3.02 -23.09 3.20
N PHE A 94 3.56 -24.06 2.48
CA PHE A 94 4.68 -23.86 1.56
C PHE A 94 4.31 -22.89 0.43
N LYS A 95 3.15 -23.08 -0.20
CA LYS A 95 2.64 -22.17 -1.24
C LYS A 95 2.44 -20.74 -0.73
N ARG A 96 1.89 -20.56 0.49
CA ARG A 96 1.74 -19.23 1.10
C ARG A 96 3.08 -18.57 1.38
N LEU A 97 4.05 -19.32 1.89
CA LEU A 97 5.41 -18.82 2.15
C LEU A 97 6.08 -18.32 0.86
N ASN A 98 5.98 -19.10 -0.23
CA ASN A 98 6.55 -18.71 -1.53
C ASN A 98 5.90 -17.44 -2.10
N LYS A 99 4.56 -17.35 -2.05
CA LYS A 99 3.82 -16.15 -2.49
C LYS A 99 4.21 -14.91 -1.69
N ALA A 100 4.33 -15.04 -0.38
CA ALA A 100 4.72 -13.94 0.51
C ALA A 100 6.15 -13.45 0.19
N TYR A 101 7.09 -14.37 0.01
CA TYR A 101 8.47 -14.03 -0.38
C TYR A 101 8.51 -13.30 -1.74
N GLU A 102 7.79 -13.79 -2.75
CA GLU A 102 7.72 -13.16 -4.07
C GLU A 102 7.15 -11.74 -4.02
N LEU A 103 6.08 -11.51 -3.24
CA LEU A 103 5.47 -10.19 -3.05
C LEU A 103 6.43 -9.19 -2.42
N ILE A 104 7.14 -9.59 -1.36
CA ILE A 104 8.13 -8.76 -0.69
C ILE A 104 9.27 -8.40 -1.65
N MET A 105 9.80 -9.39 -2.35
CA MET A 105 10.93 -9.22 -3.28
C MET A 105 10.55 -8.28 -4.43
N LYS A 106 9.34 -8.44 -5.00
CA LYS A 106 8.78 -7.54 -6.02
C LYS A 106 8.62 -6.11 -5.51
N SER A 107 8.19 -5.93 -4.26
CA SER A 107 8.04 -4.60 -3.66
C SER A 107 9.39 -3.92 -3.40
N ARG A 108 10.44 -4.69 -3.14
CA ARG A 108 11.81 -4.18 -2.87
C ARG A 108 12.65 -4.01 -4.14
N GLY A 109 12.15 -4.45 -5.29
CA GLY A 109 12.76 -4.18 -6.59
C GLY A 109 13.89 -5.12 -6.98
N GLU A 110 14.04 -6.25 -6.29
CA GLU A 110 15.01 -7.28 -6.67
C GLU A 110 14.29 -8.43 -7.38
N LYS A 111 14.92 -9.00 -8.42
CA LYS A 111 14.42 -10.12 -9.21
C LYS A 111 15.48 -11.19 -9.31
#